data_AF-A0A428YJS9-F1
#
_entry.id   AF-A0A428YJS9-F1
#
_cell.length_a   1.000
_cell.length_b   1.000
_cell.length_c   1.000
_cell.angle_alpha   90.00
_cell.angle_beta   90.00
_cell.angle_gamma   90.00
#
_symmetry.space_group_name_H-M   'P 1'
#
loop_
_entity.id
_entity.type
_entity.pdbx_description
1 polymer ?
#
loop_
_entity_poly.entity_id
_entity_poly.type
_entity_poly.pdbx_seq_one_letter_code
_entity_poly.pdbx_strand_id
1 'polypeptide(L)'
;MAAAIVVIALCAGGLAVLRAVSGFRDDAADARADRRLRDSACLELEGRLNRLVPPGATTSPQARAVAVRDENAASRIYVGRLDEQRVSDGWRELLDARTSFAEALDAQTKSRTTAFFVAPAPREGVSLADQLARWSPPACAGPIRRLAAPDL
;
A
#
# COMPACT_ATOMS: atom_id res chain seq x y z
N MET A 1 24.85 25.27 41.94
CA MET A 1 25.51 24.05 41.45
C MET A 1 26.07 24.37 40.08
N ALA A 2 27.40 24.42 39.95
CA ALA A 2 28.08 24.90 38.75
C ALA A 2 28.01 23.85 37.64
N ALA A 3 27.62 24.28 36.44
CA ALA A 3 27.47 23.46 35.24
C ALA A 3 28.83 23.27 34.55
N ALA A 4 29.19 22.02 34.27
CA ALA A 4 30.34 21.67 33.45
C ALA A 4 29.84 21.38 32.02
N ILE A 5 30.07 22.33 31.11
CA ILE A 5 29.98 22.08 29.67
C ILE A 5 31.41 21.83 29.20
N VAL A 6 31.73 20.57 28.93
CA VAL A 6 33.04 20.14 28.44
C VAL A 6 33.10 20.39 26.93
N VAL A 7 33.91 21.36 26.54
CA VAL A 7 34.30 21.65 25.15
C VAL A 7 35.63 20.95 24.86
N ILE A 8 35.60 19.89 24.06
CA ILE A 8 36.76 19.20 23.48
C ILE A 8 36.27 18.65 22.12
N ALA A 9 36.84 18.90 20.93
CA ALA A 9 38.19 19.29 20.54
C ALA A 9 38.16 20.23 19.33
N LEU A 10 39.12 21.15 19.30
CA LEU A 10 39.41 22.05 18.19
C LEU A 10 40.89 21.89 17.84
N CYS A 11 41.21 20.87 17.05
CA CYS A 11 42.48 20.75 16.34
C CYS A 11 42.17 20.28 14.92
N ALA A 12 42.27 21.19 13.95
CA ALA A 12 42.01 21.02 12.51
C ALA A 12 40.56 20.65 12.11
N GLY A 13 39.67 21.64 11.97
CA GLY A 13 38.31 21.33 11.46
C GLY A 13 37.30 22.46 11.44
N GLY A 14 37.70 23.69 11.09
CA GLY A 14 36.83 24.87 11.14
C GLY A 14 35.75 25.00 10.05
N LEU A 15 35.53 24.00 9.19
CA LEU A 15 34.63 24.10 8.03
C LEU A 15 33.55 23.00 7.92
N ALA A 16 33.39 22.13 8.91
CA ALA A 16 32.46 20.98 8.81
C ALA A 16 31.06 21.22 9.41
N VAL A 17 30.87 22.24 10.25
CA VAL A 17 29.58 22.42 10.96
C VAL A 17 28.46 22.93 10.05
N LEU A 18 28.78 23.75 9.04
CA LEU A 18 27.76 24.25 8.09
C LEU A 18 27.26 23.17 7.12
N ARG A 19 28.09 22.16 6.79
CA ARG A 19 27.69 21.06 5.91
C ARG A 19 26.82 20.02 6.60
N ALA A 20 27.00 19.82 7.91
CA ALA A 20 26.12 18.95 8.68
C ALA A 20 24.68 19.50 8.70
N VAL A 21 24.51 20.80 8.95
CA VAL A 21 23.18 21.42 9.02
C VAL A 21 22.51 21.52 7.65
N SER A 22 23.26 21.75 6.56
CA SER A 22 22.70 21.71 5.20
C SER A 22 22.32 20.29 4.80
N GLY A 23 23.18 19.28 5.05
CA GLY A 23 22.89 17.88 4.78
C GLY A 23 21.63 17.37 5.50
N PHE A 24 21.50 17.62 6.80
CA PHE A 24 20.28 17.25 7.54
C PHE A 24 19.02 17.98 7.06
N ARG A 25 19.16 19.20 6.52
CA ARG A 25 18.03 19.97 6.00
C ARG A 25 17.59 19.46 4.62
N ASP A 26 18.54 19.09 3.77
CA ASP A 26 18.31 18.51 2.45
C ASP A 26 17.74 17.10 2.58
N ASP A 27 18.32 16.23 3.42
CA ASP A 27 17.80 14.88 3.71
C ASP A 27 16.36 14.92 4.24
N ALA A 28 16.06 15.89 5.12
CA ALA A 28 14.71 16.06 5.65
C ALA A 28 13.73 16.61 4.60
N ALA A 29 14.17 17.40 3.62
CA ALA A 29 13.35 17.86 2.52
C ALA A 29 13.03 16.71 1.57
N ASP A 30 14.03 15.92 1.21
CA ASP A 30 13.91 14.74 0.34
C ASP A 30 13.00 13.68 0.97
N ALA A 31 13.17 13.38 2.26
CA ALA A 31 12.29 12.45 2.97
C ALA A 31 10.83 12.95 3.09
N ARG A 32 10.58 14.26 3.01
CA ARG A 32 9.20 14.80 2.93
C ARG A 32 8.66 14.70 1.52
N ALA A 33 9.48 14.94 0.51
CA ALA A 33 9.10 14.82 -0.89
C ALA A 33 8.74 13.37 -1.25
N ASP A 34 9.57 12.40 -0.86
CA ASP A 34 9.32 10.97 -1.06
C ASP A 34 7.99 10.53 -0.41
N ARG A 35 7.76 10.92 0.85
CA ARG A 35 6.48 10.63 1.53
C ARG A 35 5.27 11.19 0.78
N ARG A 36 5.35 12.44 0.32
CA ARG A 36 4.26 13.06 -0.47
C ARG A 36 4.01 12.33 -1.78
N LEU A 37 5.06 11.89 -2.46
CA LEU A 37 4.95 11.11 -3.70
C LEU A 37 4.23 9.79 -3.43
N ARG A 38 4.63 9.06 -2.39
CA ARG A 38 3.98 7.79 -2.00
C ARG A 38 2.52 7.98 -1.60
N ASP A 39 2.22 9.00 -0.79
CA ASP A 39 0.84 9.34 -0.42
C ASP A 39 -0.02 9.67 -1.66
N SER A 40 0.54 10.46 -2.60
CA SER A 40 -0.16 10.80 -3.84
C SER A 40 -0.46 9.56 -4.71
N ALA A 41 0.45 8.58 -4.73
CA ALA A 41 0.26 7.34 -5.48
C ALA A 41 -0.85 6.47 -4.87
N CYS A 42 -0.96 6.42 -3.54
CA CYS A 42 -2.07 5.76 -2.84
C CYS A 42 -3.42 6.43 -3.14
N LEU A 43 -3.48 7.77 -3.10
CA LEU A 43 -4.69 8.53 -3.39
C LEU A 43 -5.11 8.42 -4.87
N GLU A 44 -4.13 8.39 -5.78
CA GLU A 44 -4.37 8.14 -7.21
C GLU A 44 -5.00 6.75 -7.43
N LEU A 45 -4.47 5.73 -6.74
CA LEU A 45 -5.04 4.38 -6.77
C LEU A 45 -6.48 4.41 -6.25
N GLU A 46 -6.75 5.04 -5.12
CA GLU A 46 -8.10 5.17 -4.56
C GLU A 46 -9.07 5.82 -5.55
N GLY A 47 -8.67 6.95 -6.15
CA GLY A 47 -9.47 7.65 -7.17
C GLY A 47 -9.69 6.81 -8.44
N ARG A 48 -8.76 5.94 -8.81
CA ARG A 48 -8.96 4.99 -9.92
C ARG A 48 -9.93 3.88 -9.56
N LEU A 49 -9.80 3.29 -8.38
CA LEU A 49 -10.72 2.26 -7.89
C LEU A 49 -12.16 2.81 -7.82
N ASN A 50 -12.34 4.02 -7.27
CA ASN A 50 -13.64 4.68 -7.17
C ASN A 50 -14.30 4.96 -8.53
N ARG A 51 -13.51 5.19 -9.59
CA ARG A 51 -14.03 5.38 -10.95
C ARG A 51 -14.41 4.07 -11.64
N LEU A 52 -13.71 2.98 -11.35
CA LEU A 52 -13.95 1.68 -11.99
C LEU A 52 -15.21 1.01 -11.44
N VAL A 53 -15.34 0.99 -10.12
CA VAL A 53 -16.44 0.27 -9.46
C VAL A 53 -16.97 1.16 -8.35
N PRO A 54 -18.02 1.97 -8.61
CA PRO A 54 -18.67 2.68 -7.53
C PRO A 54 -19.33 1.67 -6.57
N PRO A 55 -19.41 1.95 -5.26
CA PRO A 55 -20.04 1.06 -4.29
C PRO A 55 -21.47 0.67 -4.71
N GLY A 56 -21.81 -0.63 -4.64
CA GLY A 56 -23.13 -1.15 -4.98
C GLY A 56 -23.41 -1.31 -6.49
N ALA A 57 -22.43 -1.10 -7.36
CA ALA A 57 -22.60 -1.22 -8.81
C ALA A 57 -22.71 -2.67 -9.32
N THR A 58 -22.40 -3.67 -8.50
CA THR A 58 -22.17 -5.05 -8.93
C THR A 58 -23.17 -6.03 -8.34
N THR A 59 -24.34 -6.15 -8.98
CA THR A 59 -25.47 -6.95 -8.45
C THR A 59 -25.47 -8.42 -8.85
N SER A 60 -24.55 -8.87 -9.72
CA SER A 60 -24.44 -10.27 -10.17
C SER A 60 -23.04 -10.83 -9.96
N PRO A 61 -22.87 -12.17 -9.81
CA PRO A 61 -21.55 -12.79 -9.69
C PRO A 61 -20.61 -12.43 -10.86
N GLN A 62 -21.13 -12.38 -12.09
CA GLN A 62 -20.38 -11.98 -13.29
C GLN A 62 -19.91 -10.53 -13.20
N ALA A 63 -20.80 -9.60 -12.82
CA ALA A 63 -20.46 -8.19 -12.69
C ALA A 63 -19.38 -8.00 -11.60
N ARG A 64 -19.50 -8.72 -10.48
CA ARG A 64 -18.50 -8.73 -9.41
C ARG A 64 -17.16 -9.27 -9.91
N ALA A 65 -17.14 -10.34 -10.69
CA ALA A 65 -15.89 -10.92 -11.24
C ALA A 65 -15.17 -9.94 -12.16
N VAL A 66 -15.91 -9.22 -13.03
CA VAL A 66 -15.36 -8.17 -13.90
C VAL A 66 -14.78 -7.03 -13.06
N ALA A 67 -15.55 -6.54 -12.08
CA ALA A 67 -15.09 -5.50 -11.16
C ALA A 67 -13.79 -5.87 -10.43
N VAL A 68 -13.69 -7.09 -9.89
CA VAL A 68 -12.47 -7.57 -9.24
C VAL A 68 -11.28 -7.56 -10.21
N ARG A 69 -11.47 -7.98 -11.47
CA ARG A 69 -10.41 -7.99 -12.49
C ARG A 69 -9.96 -6.58 -12.85
N ASP A 70 -10.89 -5.65 -13.01
CA ASP A 70 -10.59 -4.26 -13.34
C ASP A 70 -9.85 -3.56 -12.20
N GLU A 71 -10.28 -3.78 -10.95
CA GLU A 71 -9.58 -3.30 -9.76
C GLU A 71 -8.18 -3.92 -9.63
N ASN A 72 -8.03 -5.22 -9.94
CA ASN A 72 -6.73 -5.90 -9.94
C ASN A 72 -5.80 -5.33 -11.01
N ALA A 73 -6.30 -5.14 -12.24
CA ALA A 73 -5.54 -4.52 -13.32
C ALA A 73 -5.11 -3.09 -12.94
N ALA A 74 -5.99 -2.34 -12.28
CA ALA A 74 -5.67 -1.01 -11.81
C ALA A 74 -4.56 -1.01 -10.76
N SER A 75 -4.67 -1.91 -9.79
CA SER A 75 -3.72 -2.07 -8.69
C SER A 75 -2.34 -2.53 -9.18
N ARG A 76 -2.27 -3.39 -10.21
CA ARG A 76 -0.98 -3.82 -10.81
C ARG A 76 -0.12 -2.66 -11.30
N ILE A 77 -0.73 -1.60 -11.83
CA ILE A 77 0.00 -0.37 -12.23
C ILE A 77 0.63 0.31 -11.01
N TYR A 78 -0.08 0.37 -9.88
CA TYR A 78 0.49 0.89 -8.64
C TYR A 78 1.62 -0.01 -8.12
N VAL A 79 1.41 -1.33 -8.09
CA VAL A 79 2.41 -2.30 -7.61
C VAL A 79 3.70 -2.26 -8.43
N GLY A 80 3.62 -2.03 -9.74
CA GLY A 80 4.78 -1.87 -10.61
C GLY A 80 5.63 -0.62 -10.32
N ARG A 81 5.16 0.31 -9.49
CA ARG A 81 5.89 1.51 -9.04
C ARG A 81 6.47 1.35 -7.63
N LEU A 82 6.28 0.21 -6.98
CA LEU A 82 6.80 -0.03 -5.63
C LEU A 82 8.24 -0.52 -5.69
N ASP A 83 9.14 0.23 -5.08
CA ASP A 83 10.56 -0.16 -4.96
C ASP A 83 10.78 -1.16 -3.81
N GLU A 84 9.93 -1.14 -2.79
CA GLU A 84 10.06 -2.02 -1.63
C GLU A 84 9.47 -3.41 -1.90
N GLN A 85 10.35 -4.40 -2.04
CA GLN A 85 9.97 -5.77 -2.41
C GLN A 85 8.92 -6.38 -1.46
N ARG A 86 9.09 -6.23 -0.14
CA ARG A 86 8.15 -6.76 0.86
C ARG A 86 6.74 -6.23 0.65
N VAL A 87 6.61 -4.92 0.40
CA VAL A 87 5.32 -4.27 0.17
C VAL A 87 4.76 -4.77 -1.16
N SER A 88 5.56 -4.76 -2.23
CA SER A 88 5.17 -5.24 -3.56
C SER A 88 4.66 -6.68 -3.54
N ASP A 89 5.34 -7.58 -2.82
CA ASP A 89 4.95 -9.00 -2.70
C ASP A 89 3.65 -9.18 -1.92
N GLY A 90 3.47 -8.43 -0.82
CA GLY A 90 2.19 -8.44 -0.10
C GLY A 90 1.04 -7.93 -0.96
N TRP A 91 1.26 -6.91 -1.78
CA TRP A 91 0.25 -6.47 -2.74
C TRP A 91 -0.05 -7.56 -3.78
N ARG A 92 0.96 -8.23 -4.33
CA ARG A 92 0.77 -9.34 -5.29
C ARG A 92 -0.05 -10.47 -4.69
N GLU A 93 0.29 -10.90 -3.48
CA GLU A 93 -0.44 -11.97 -2.77
C GLU A 93 -1.93 -11.60 -2.57
N LEU A 94 -2.24 -10.35 -2.24
CA LEU A 94 -3.61 -9.87 -2.18
C LEU A 94 -4.32 -9.94 -3.55
N LEU A 95 -3.64 -9.53 -4.63
CA LEU A 95 -4.21 -9.56 -5.98
C LEU A 95 -4.41 -10.98 -6.50
N ASP A 96 -3.55 -11.92 -6.12
CA ASP A 96 -3.67 -13.33 -6.49
C ASP A 96 -4.89 -13.97 -5.79
N ALA A 97 -5.09 -13.74 -4.49
CA ALA A 97 -6.29 -14.20 -3.80
C ALA A 97 -7.58 -13.62 -4.40
N ARG A 98 -7.54 -12.35 -4.81
CA ARG A 98 -8.66 -11.72 -5.53
C ARG A 98 -8.89 -12.34 -6.90
N THR A 99 -7.83 -12.76 -7.59
CA THR A 99 -7.94 -13.47 -8.88
C THR A 99 -8.67 -14.81 -8.69
N SER A 100 -8.29 -15.60 -7.69
CA SER A 100 -9.00 -16.84 -7.35
C SER A 100 -10.46 -16.61 -6.98
N PHE A 101 -10.77 -15.50 -6.31
CA PHE A 101 -12.16 -15.14 -6.03
C PHE A 101 -12.96 -14.78 -7.27
N ALA A 102 -12.39 -14.04 -8.23
CA ALA A 102 -13.04 -13.76 -9.51
C ALA A 102 -13.31 -15.06 -10.31
N GLU A 103 -12.39 -16.02 -10.27
CA GLU A 103 -12.58 -17.35 -10.88
C GLU A 103 -13.71 -18.13 -10.18
N ALA A 104 -13.79 -18.07 -8.86
CA ALA A 104 -14.88 -18.69 -8.09
C ALA A 104 -16.24 -18.05 -8.40
N LEU A 105 -16.29 -16.72 -8.57
CA LEU A 105 -17.50 -16.00 -8.98
C LEU A 105 -17.97 -16.44 -10.36
N ASP A 106 -17.06 -16.64 -11.31
CA ASP A 106 -17.41 -17.20 -12.63
C ASP A 106 -17.92 -18.65 -12.52
N ALA A 107 -17.30 -19.47 -11.65
CA ALA A 107 -17.74 -20.85 -11.42
C ALA A 107 -19.13 -20.93 -10.74
N GLN A 108 -19.47 -19.97 -9.88
CA GLN A 108 -20.80 -19.85 -9.26
C GLN A 108 -21.91 -19.65 -10.30
N THR A 109 -21.60 -19.10 -11.48
CA THR A 109 -22.59 -18.94 -12.54
C THR A 109 -23.02 -20.27 -13.17
N LYS A 110 -22.16 -21.29 -13.05
CA LYS A 110 -22.32 -22.64 -13.62
C LYS A 110 -22.62 -23.69 -12.56
N SER A 111 -22.51 -23.35 -11.28
CA SER A 111 -22.66 -24.26 -10.14
C SER A 111 -23.59 -23.65 -9.09
N ARG A 112 -24.19 -24.47 -8.21
CA ARG A 112 -24.96 -23.96 -7.07
C ARG A 112 -24.07 -23.57 -5.88
N THR A 113 -22.75 -23.57 -6.06
CA THR A 113 -21.78 -23.28 -4.99
C THR A 113 -21.54 -21.78 -4.93
N THR A 114 -21.72 -21.20 -3.75
CA THR A 114 -21.46 -19.77 -3.53
C THR A 114 -19.96 -19.50 -3.47
N ALA A 115 -19.50 -18.45 -4.12
CA ALA A 115 -18.13 -17.98 -4.03
C ALA A 115 -17.91 -17.18 -2.73
N PHE A 116 -16.81 -17.45 -2.03
CA PHE A 116 -16.40 -16.72 -0.84
C PHE A 116 -14.98 -16.20 -1.01
N PHE A 117 -14.76 -14.94 -0.64
CA PHE A 117 -13.42 -14.37 -0.58
C PHE A 117 -12.74 -14.81 0.72
N VAL A 118 -11.52 -15.33 0.60
CA VAL A 118 -10.67 -15.66 1.75
C VAL A 118 -9.49 -14.71 1.72
N ALA A 119 -9.44 -13.78 2.68
CA ALA A 119 -8.35 -12.86 2.82
C ALA A 119 -7.05 -13.62 3.15
N PRO A 120 -5.92 -13.32 2.48
CA PRO A 120 -4.64 -13.95 2.82
C PRO A 120 -4.24 -13.62 4.26
N ALA A 121 -3.72 -14.64 4.94
CA ALA A 121 -3.13 -14.52 6.26
C ALA A 121 -1.81 -15.29 6.27
N PRO A 122 -0.65 -14.62 6.34
CA PRO A 122 0.61 -15.34 6.54
C PRO A 122 0.64 -16.03 7.90
N ARG A 123 1.59 -16.95 8.05
CA ARG A 123 1.68 -17.95 9.13
C ARG A 123 1.63 -17.41 10.56
N GLU A 124 1.81 -16.11 10.75
CA GLU A 124 1.81 -15.42 12.05
C GLU A 124 0.39 -15.04 12.55
N GLY A 125 -0.67 -15.40 11.82
CA GLY A 125 -2.06 -15.18 12.25
C GLY A 125 -2.55 -13.74 12.14
N VAL A 126 -1.72 -12.84 11.61
CA VAL A 126 -2.12 -11.46 11.27
C VAL A 126 -2.57 -11.42 9.82
N SER A 127 -3.68 -10.72 9.53
CA SER A 127 -4.13 -10.59 8.14
C SER A 127 -3.08 -9.88 7.28
N LEU A 128 -3.00 -10.25 6.00
CA LEU A 128 -2.12 -9.57 5.06
C LEU A 128 -2.52 -8.09 4.88
N ALA A 129 -3.81 -7.78 4.98
CA ALA A 129 -4.31 -6.42 4.91
C ALA A 129 -3.77 -5.54 6.04
N ASP A 130 -3.77 -6.04 7.28
CA ASP A 130 -3.22 -5.30 8.43
C ASP A 130 -1.71 -5.09 8.30
N GLN A 131 -1.02 -6.07 7.71
CA GLN A 131 0.40 -5.96 7.42
C GLN A 131 0.69 -4.92 6.36
N LEU A 132 -0.03 -4.95 5.24
CA LEU A 132 0.07 -3.94 4.20
C LEU A 132 -0.24 -2.55 4.74
N ALA A 133 -1.23 -2.41 5.63
CA ALA A 133 -1.55 -1.14 6.26
C ALA A 133 -0.41 -0.62 7.17
N ARG A 134 0.37 -1.52 7.78
CA ARG A 134 1.57 -1.16 8.57
C ARG A 134 2.79 -0.83 7.72
N TRP A 135 2.97 -1.49 6.59
CA TRP A 135 4.13 -1.29 5.72
C TRP A 135 3.93 -0.16 4.70
N SER A 136 2.69 0.17 4.38
CA SER A 136 2.34 1.20 3.39
C SER A 136 2.14 2.56 4.05
N PRO A 137 2.23 3.66 3.27
CA PRO A 137 1.83 4.97 3.75
C PRO A 137 0.38 4.99 4.25
N PRO A 138 0.03 5.83 5.26
CA PRO A 138 -1.34 5.89 5.80
C PRO A 138 -2.42 6.14 4.73
N ALA A 139 -2.09 6.88 3.67
CA ALA A 139 -2.98 7.12 2.54
C ALA A 139 -3.43 5.85 1.81
N CYS A 140 -2.67 4.76 1.89
CA CYS A 140 -3.03 3.48 1.28
C CYS A 140 -4.08 2.69 2.06
N ALA A 141 -4.46 3.11 3.27
CA ALA A 141 -5.41 2.37 4.11
C ALA A 141 -6.78 2.20 3.44
N GLY A 142 -7.25 3.19 2.67
CA GLY A 142 -8.50 3.11 1.90
C GLY A 142 -8.47 2.00 0.84
N PRO A 143 -7.54 2.07 -0.14
CA PRO A 143 -7.33 1.03 -1.13
C PRO A 143 -7.13 -0.38 -0.53
N ILE A 144 -6.31 -0.51 0.52
CA ILE A 144 -6.03 -1.80 1.15
C ILE A 144 -7.31 -2.42 1.72
N ARG A 145 -8.09 -1.66 2.50
CA ARG A 145 -9.36 -2.17 3.08
C ARG A 145 -10.34 -2.60 2.00
N ARG A 146 -10.52 -1.77 0.97
CA ARG A 146 -11.39 -2.08 -0.16
C ARG A 146 -10.97 -3.36 -0.88
N LEU A 147 -9.67 -3.55 -1.09
CA LEU A 147 -9.20 -4.73 -1.81
C LEU A 147 -9.24 -5.99 -0.94
N ALA A 148 -9.05 -5.85 0.38
CA ALA A 148 -9.09 -6.93 1.35
C ALA A 148 -10.51 -7.38 1.74
N ALA A 149 -11.53 -6.56 1.47
CA ALA A 149 -12.93 -6.90 1.63
C ALA A 149 -13.68 -6.46 0.37
N PRO A 150 -13.74 -7.30 -0.68
CA PRO A 150 -14.49 -7.01 -1.89
C PRO A 150 -15.99 -7.04 -1.60
N ASP A 151 -16.48 -5.99 -0.94
CA ASP A 151 -17.89 -5.64 -0.75
C ASP A 151 -18.40 -5.06 -2.07
N LEU A 152 -18.48 -5.95 -3.06
CA LEU A 152 -18.97 -5.73 -4.41
C LEU A 152 -20.37 -6.31 -4.53
#